data_AF-A0A7K4FZV9-F1
#
_entry.id   AF-A0A7K4FZV9-F1
#
_cell.length_a   1.000
_cell.length_b   1.000
_cell.length_c   1.000
_cell.angle_alpha   90.00
_cell.angle_beta   90.00
_cell.angle_gamma   90.00
#
_symmetry.space_group_name_H-M   'P 1'
#
loop_
_entity.id
_entity.type
_entity.pdbx_description
1 polymer ?
#
loop_
_entity_poly.entity_id
_entity_poly.type
_entity_poly.pdbx_seq_one_letter_code
_entity_poly.pdbx_strand_id
1 'polypeptide(L)'
;MNQITTTNPATGEEIAKYTTMGKEQVFQLVGKARRAFPEWKKDYEKRRSYIYNLVEYLKKNKMELAKVETSEMGKTIKESIGEVEKCAWALEFYADHGDSFLADEVLNTDARKSFLTFEPLGVIGSIMPWNFPYWQALRFAAPCLMAGNVIVMKPSRVTMQSGIEIEKAFTESGMPDGIFQTVIGSVESANHLIDSDVNAVTFTGSTDAGAKVGQRAAMNLKKCVLELGGSDPFIVLDDAIIEKAAEGAVKGRFINCGQSCVASKRFFVGKNIAKDFIELFIKKASQLKVGDPTLIETDIGPLSSKGGLETISGIVRDAKEKGAEILLGGSEIEGRGYFYQPTILTNVKPNMRIAKEETFGPIAPITI
;
A
#
# COMPACT_ATOMS: atom_id res chain seq x y z
N MET A 1 -13.76 -14.84 14.79
CA MET A 1 -13.08 -14.18 15.93
C MET A 1 -13.56 -12.75 15.97
N ASN A 2 -14.06 -12.29 17.12
CA ASN A 2 -14.59 -10.93 17.27
C ASN A 2 -13.51 -9.90 17.68
N GLN A 3 -12.24 -10.29 17.67
CA GLN A 3 -11.11 -9.47 18.11
C GLN A 3 -9.95 -9.57 17.12
N ILE A 4 -9.30 -8.44 16.87
CA ILE A 4 -8.07 -8.30 16.10
C ILE A 4 -6.98 -7.82 17.06
N THR A 5 -5.79 -8.40 16.98
CA THR A 5 -4.60 -7.94 17.70
C THR A 5 -3.63 -7.36 16.69
N THR A 6 -3.15 -6.14 16.93
CA THR A 6 -1.96 -5.60 16.26
C THR A 6 -0.73 -5.93 17.11
N THR A 7 0.36 -6.34 16.47
CA THR A 7 1.63 -6.73 17.09
C THR A 7 2.75 -5.90 16.49
N ASN A 8 3.66 -5.40 17.31
CA ASN A 8 4.84 -4.69 16.84
C ASN A 8 5.83 -5.71 16.23
N PRO A 9 6.15 -5.63 14.93
CA PRO A 9 7.00 -6.62 14.29
C PRO A 9 8.48 -6.52 14.67
N ALA A 10 8.93 -5.41 15.26
CA ALA A 10 10.30 -5.25 15.73
C ALA A 10 10.53 -5.91 17.09
N THR A 11 9.49 -6.03 17.92
CA THR A 11 9.58 -6.59 19.28
C THR A 11 8.84 -7.90 19.47
N GLY A 12 7.81 -8.16 18.64
CA GLY A 12 6.86 -9.26 18.79
C GLY A 12 5.76 -9.01 19.82
N GLU A 13 5.69 -7.80 20.40
CA GLU A 13 4.76 -7.47 21.49
C GLU A 13 3.39 -7.02 20.97
N GLU A 14 2.31 -7.35 21.68
CA GLU A 14 0.96 -6.86 21.36
C GLU A 14 0.87 -5.34 21.61
N ILE A 15 0.43 -4.58 20.61
CA ILE A 15 0.24 -3.12 20.71
C ILE A 15 -1.16 -2.81 21.21
N ALA A 16 -2.17 -3.40 20.56
CA ALA A 16 -3.57 -3.08 20.80
C ALA A 16 -4.48 -4.22 20.35
N LYS A 17 -5.69 -4.25 20.92
CA LYS A 17 -6.77 -5.17 20.53
C LYS A 17 -8.02 -4.40 20.16
N TYR A 18 -8.67 -4.84 19.09
CA TYR A 18 -9.83 -4.17 18.50
C TYR A 18 -11.00 -5.14 18.38
N THR A 19 -12.17 -4.73 18.84
CA THR A 19 -13.41 -5.47 18.63
C THR A 19 -13.90 -5.25 17.20
N THR A 20 -14.12 -6.32 16.46
CA THR A 20 -14.53 -6.24 15.05
C THR A 20 -15.99 -5.84 14.93
N MET A 21 -16.28 -4.92 14.01
CA MET A 21 -17.63 -4.52 13.64
C MET A 21 -18.35 -5.65 12.90
N GLY A 22 -19.54 -5.99 13.38
CA GLY A 22 -20.47 -6.91 12.73
C GLY A 22 -21.24 -6.26 11.58
N LYS A 23 -22.10 -7.05 10.93
CA LYS A 23 -22.90 -6.63 9.77
C LYS A 23 -23.69 -5.34 10.02
N GLU A 24 -24.41 -5.27 11.13
CA GLU A 24 -25.30 -4.15 11.46
C GLU A 24 -24.49 -2.85 11.61
N GLN A 25 -23.34 -2.92 12.27
CA GLN A 25 -22.47 -1.75 12.48
C GLN A 25 -21.85 -1.28 11.15
N VAL A 26 -21.38 -2.20 10.30
CA VAL A 26 -20.89 -1.84 8.96
C VAL A 26 -21.99 -1.19 8.12
N PHE A 27 -23.20 -1.73 8.17
CA PHE A 27 -24.35 -1.17 7.44
C PHE A 27 -24.75 0.21 7.96
N GLN A 28 -24.61 0.46 9.27
CA GLN A 28 -24.84 1.79 9.85
C GLN A 28 -23.85 2.84 9.33
N LEU A 29 -22.54 2.50 9.23
CA LEU A 29 -21.54 3.39 8.65
C LEU A 29 -21.85 3.72 7.19
N VAL A 30 -22.22 2.71 6.41
CA VAL A 30 -22.59 2.89 4.99
C VAL A 30 -23.86 3.73 4.88
N GLY A 31 -24.88 3.47 5.69
CA GLY A 31 -26.09 4.30 5.74
C GLY A 31 -25.81 5.75 6.13
N LYS A 32 -24.82 5.99 7.01
CA LYS A 32 -24.37 7.33 7.38
C LYS A 32 -23.65 8.03 6.22
N ALA A 33 -22.77 7.34 5.51
CA ALA A 33 -22.15 7.86 4.30
C ALA A 33 -23.19 8.24 3.24
N ARG A 34 -24.19 7.36 3.01
CA ARG A 34 -25.29 7.64 2.08
C ARG A 34 -26.09 8.89 2.43
N ARG A 35 -26.28 9.20 3.71
CA ARG A 35 -26.96 10.43 4.14
C ARG A 35 -26.10 11.68 3.93
N ALA A 36 -24.78 11.58 4.03
CA ALA A 36 -23.86 12.69 3.80
C ALA A 36 -23.65 13.00 2.31
N PHE A 37 -23.72 11.98 1.45
CA PHE A 37 -23.44 12.08 0.01
C PHE A 37 -24.19 13.20 -0.75
N PRO A 38 -25.52 13.38 -0.59
CA PRO A 38 -26.26 14.38 -1.36
C PRO A 38 -25.78 15.81 -1.15
N GLU A 39 -25.30 16.14 0.05
CA GLU A 39 -24.75 17.47 0.34
C GLU A 39 -23.30 17.57 -0.10
N TRP A 40 -22.50 16.53 0.14
CA TRP A 40 -21.09 16.49 -0.24
C TRP A 40 -20.85 16.75 -1.73
N LYS A 41 -21.67 16.13 -2.60
CA LYS A 41 -21.46 16.20 -4.05
C LYS A 41 -21.73 17.55 -4.69
N LYS A 42 -22.42 18.48 -3.99
CA LYS A 42 -22.94 19.73 -4.60
C LYS A 42 -21.87 20.76 -4.89
N ASP A 43 -20.92 20.93 -3.97
CA ASP A 43 -20.00 22.07 -3.97
C ASP A 43 -18.55 21.57 -4.09
N TYR A 44 -17.96 21.79 -5.26
CA TYR A 44 -16.57 21.40 -5.53
C TYR A 44 -15.57 22.22 -4.69
N GLU A 45 -15.76 23.54 -4.60
CA GLU A 45 -14.84 24.43 -3.86
C GLU A 45 -14.88 24.16 -2.36
N LYS A 46 -16.04 23.82 -1.83
CA LYS A 46 -16.16 23.39 -0.44
C LYS A 46 -15.41 22.08 -0.19
N ARG A 47 -15.52 21.09 -1.08
CA ARG A 47 -14.74 19.84 -0.99
C ARG A 47 -13.24 20.14 -1.04
N ARG A 48 -12.81 20.97 -1.99
CA ARG A 48 -11.42 21.42 -2.15
C ARG A 48 -10.87 22.05 -0.87
N SER A 49 -11.61 22.95 -0.23
CA SER A 49 -11.15 23.59 1.01
C SER A 49 -10.95 22.60 2.17
N TYR A 50 -11.83 21.60 2.33
CA TYR A 50 -11.61 20.54 3.31
C TYR A 50 -10.38 19.68 3.00
N ILE A 51 -10.10 19.42 1.73
CA ILE A 51 -8.88 18.68 1.34
C ILE A 51 -7.62 19.48 1.68
N TYR A 52 -7.58 20.79 1.48
CA TYR A 52 -6.43 21.60 1.93
C TYR A 52 -6.25 21.58 3.45
N ASN A 53 -7.34 21.62 4.23
CA ASN A 53 -7.23 21.47 5.69
C ASN A 53 -6.60 20.12 6.07
N LEU A 54 -6.98 19.04 5.36
CA LEU A 54 -6.39 17.71 5.56
C LEU A 54 -4.91 17.67 5.18
N VAL A 55 -4.51 18.33 4.09
CA VAL A 55 -3.10 18.48 3.71
C VAL A 55 -2.30 19.12 4.84
N GLU A 56 -2.80 20.22 5.41
CA GLU A 56 -2.13 20.91 6.52
C GLU A 56 -2.09 20.08 7.80
N TYR A 57 -3.17 19.32 8.10
CA TYR A 57 -3.17 18.38 9.22
C TYR A 57 -2.08 17.31 9.05
N LEU A 58 -1.95 16.70 7.87
CA LEU A 58 -0.94 15.68 7.61
C LEU A 58 0.48 16.26 7.71
N LYS A 59 0.73 17.43 7.11
CA LYS A 59 2.03 18.12 7.20
C LYS A 59 2.42 18.41 8.65
N LYS A 60 1.47 18.87 9.48
CA LYS A 60 1.68 19.18 10.89
C LYS A 60 1.91 17.93 11.75
N ASN A 61 1.18 16.86 11.49
CA ASN A 61 1.17 15.65 12.35
C ASN A 61 2.01 14.48 11.80
N LYS A 62 2.79 14.70 10.74
CA LYS A 62 3.53 13.64 10.04
C LYS A 62 4.36 12.74 10.94
N MET A 63 4.98 13.29 11.98
CA MET A 63 5.81 12.51 12.91
C MET A 63 4.97 11.54 13.75
N GLU A 64 3.84 11.98 14.28
CA GLU A 64 2.98 11.13 15.11
C GLU A 64 2.30 10.05 14.27
N LEU A 65 1.84 10.40 13.06
CA LEU A 65 1.30 9.44 12.10
C LEU A 65 2.36 8.40 11.70
N ALA A 66 3.59 8.83 11.42
CA ALA A 66 4.70 7.96 11.05
C ALA A 66 5.07 6.97 12.17
N LYS A 67 5.07 7.42 13.44
CA LYS A 67 5.30 6.53 14.60
C LYS A 67 4.26 5.42 14.68
N VAL A 68 2.99 5.73 14.40
CA VAL A 68 1.92 4.72 14.40
C VAL A 68 2.20 3.64 13.36
N GLU A 69 2.45 3.98 12.09
CA GLU A 69 2.71 2.93 11.08
C GLU A 69 4.01 2.17 11.37
N THR A 70 5.06 2.86 11.83
CA THR A 70 6.34 2.23 12.19
C THR A 70 6.13 1.21 13.31
N SER A 71 5.30 1.53 14.31
CA SER A 71 4.99 0.60 15.38
C SER A 71 4.16 -0.59 14.92
N GLU A 72 3.16 -0.37 14.05
CA GLU A 72 2.20 -1.42 13.66
C GLU A 72 2.77 -2.39 12.63
N MET A 73 3.63 -1.94 11.71
CA MET A 73 4.10 -2.78 10.60
C MET A 73 5.60 -2.72 10.29
N GLY A 74 6.37 -1.91 11.05
CA GLY A 74 7.82 -1.98 11.04
C GLY A 74 8.52 -1.18 9.94
N LYS A 75 7.80 -0.37 9.15
CA LYS A 75 8.46 0.57 8.22
C LYS A 75 9.36 1.53 8.99
N THR A 76 10.53 1.82 8.44
CA THR A 76 11.46 2.77 9.05
C THR A 76 10.82 4.14 9.18
N ILE A 77 11.08 4.84 10.29
CA ILE A 77 10.48 6.15 10.58
C ILE A 77 10.75 7.16 9.45
N LYS A 78 11.93 7.05 8.82
CA LYS A 78 12.33 7.85 7.64
C LYS A 78 11.36 7.64 6.47
N GLU A 79 11.08 6.38 6.10
CA GLU A 79 10.16 6.08 5.01
C GLU A 79 8.70 6.37 5.40
N SER A 80 8.30 6.15 6.65
CA SER A 80 6.96 6.47 7.18
C SER A 80 6.65 7.97 7.10
N ILE A 81 7.62 8.83 7.45
CA ILE A 81 7.48 10.29 7.27
C ILE A 81 7.29 10.61 5.79
N GLY A 82 8.12 10.03 4.92
CA GLY A 82 8.02 10.21 3.47
C GLY A 82 6.68 9.75 2.90
N GLU A 83 6.08 8.69 3.47
CA GLU A 83 4.73 8.25 3.11
C GLU A 83 3.67 9.31 3.44
N VAL A 84 3.68 9.85 4.66
CA VAL A 84 2.70 10.86 5.08
C VAL A 84 2.85 12.14 4.25
N GLU A 85 4.09 12.56 3.95
CA GLU A 85 4.35 13.70 3.07
C GLU A 85 3.84 13.45 1.65
N LYS A 86 4.03 12.24 1.11
CA LYS A 86 3.49 11.84 -0.19
C LYS A 86 1.96 11.85 -0.21
N CYS A 87 1.32 11.49 0.90
CA CYS A 87 -0.14 11.59 1.03
C CYS A 87 -0.63 13.03 0.93
N ALA A 88 0.03 13.95 1.66
CA ALA A 88 -0.27 15.38 1.62
C ALA A 88 -0.10 15.93 0.19
N TRP A 89 1.00 15.56 -0.48
CA TRP A 89 1.24 15.94 -1.88
C TRP A 89 0.13 15.45 -2.83
N ALA A 90 -0.31 14.20 -2.72
CA ALA A 90 -1.35 13.68 -3.62
C ALA A 90 -2.71 14.34 -3.37
N LEU A 91 -3.06 14.61 -2.11
CA LEU A 91 -4.28 15.35 -1.77
C LEU A 91 -4.25 16.77 -2.34
N GLU A 92 -3.12 17.47 -2.19
CA GLU A 92 -2.89 18.80 -2.75
C GLU A 92 -3.00 18.79 -4.28
N PHE A 93 -2.36 17.83 -4.95
CA PHE A 93 -2.45 17.64 -6.40
C PHE A 93 -3.90 17.50 -6.90
N TYR A 94 -4.72 16.67 -6.25
CA TYR A 94 -6.12 16.51 -6.66
C TYR A 94 -7.00 17.71 -6.28
N ALA A 95 -6.66 18.45 -5.21
CA ALA A 95 -7.32 19.70 -4.90
C ALA A 95 -7.02 20.78 -5.96
N ASP A 96 -5.78 20.83 -6.45
CA ASP A 96 -5.30 21.79 -7.44
C ASP A 96 -5.81 21.52 -8.87
N HIS A 97 -5.98 20.24 -9.24
CA HIS A 97 -6.26 19.83 -10.62
C HIS A 97 -7.58 19.09 -10.83
N GLY A 98 -8.31 18.77 -9.76
CA GLY A 98 -9.51 17.91 -9.83
C GLY A 98 -10.64 18.46 -10.70
N ASP A 99 -10.76 19.78 -10.83
CA ASP A 99 -11.77 20.46 -11.64
C ASP A 99 -11.54 20.20 -13.13
N SER A 100 -10.28 20.25 -13.56
CA SER A 100 -9.89 19.95 -14.94
C SER A 100 -10.18 18.50 -15.32
N PHE A 101 -10.05 17.55 -14.37
CA PHE A 101 -10.34 16.14 -14.61
C PHE A 101 -11.85 15.83 -14.65
N LEU A 102 -12.70 16.72 -14.11
CA LEU A 102 -14.14 16.55 -14.03
C LEU A 102 -14.90 17.43 -15.04
N ALA A 103 -14.18 18.22 -15.84
CA ALA A 103 -14.77 19.11 -16.82
C ALA A 103 -15.55 18.33 -17.88
N ASP A 104 -16.67 18.89 -18.34
CA ASP A 104 -17.46 18.31 -19.41
C ASP A 104 -16.65 18.21 -20.71
N GLU A 105 -16.68 17.05 -21.34
CA GLU A 105 -16.07 16.84 -22.67
C GLU A 105 -17.14 17.00 -23.75
N VAL A 106 -17.07 18.08 -24.53
CA VAL A 106 -18.01 18.31 -25.63
C VAL A 106 -17.75 17.34 -26.77
N LEU A 107 -18.79 16.64 -27.22
CA LEU A 107 -18.71 15.68 -28.31
C LEU A 107 -19.33 16.26 -29.58
N ASN A 108 -18.65 16.05 -30.71
CA ASN A 108 -19.18 16.41 -32.02
C ASN A 108 -20.10 15.29 -32.54
N THR A 109 -21.40 15.54 -32.53
CA THR A 109 -22.45 14.64 -33.03
C THR A 109 -23.40 15.42 -33.93
N ASP A 110 -24.36 14.74 -34.56
CA ASP A 110 -25.45 15.36 -35.32
C ASP A 110 -26.51 16.03 -34.44
N ALA A 111 -26.43 15.88 -33.11
CA ALA A 111 -27.32 16.53 -32.15
C ALA A 111 -26.92 18.00 -31.88
N ARG A 112 -27.86 18.79 -31.35
CA ARG A 112 -27.63 20.22 -31.00
C ARG A 112 -26.53 20.41 -29.96
N LYS A 113 -26.42 19.50 -28.99
CA LYS A 113 -25.36 19.49 -27.96
C LYS A 113 -25.22 18.07 -27.42
N SER A 114 -24.01 17.53 -27.46
CA SER A 114 -23.63 16.30 -26.79
C SER A 114 -22.38 16.56 -25.97
N PHE A 115 -22.32 16.01 -24.76
CA PHE A 115 -21.13 16.08 -23.91
C PHE A 115 -21.09 14.88 -22.97
N LEU A 116 -19.90 14.52 -22.52
CA LEU A 116 -19.68 13.61 -21.40
C LEU A 116 -19.49 14.43 -20.14
N THR A 117 -20.03 13.94 -19.03
CA THR A 117 -19.88 14.57 -17.72
C THR A 117 -19.50 13.52 -16.69
N PHE A 118 -18.75 13.92 -15.66
CA PHE A 118 -18.16 13.03 -14.67
C PHE A 118 -18.82 13.22 -13.31
N GLU A 119 -19.96 12.56 -13.13
CA GLU A 119 -20.73 12.59 -11.89
C GLU A 119 -20.21 11.56 -10.87
N PRO A 120 -20.27 11.85 -9.55
CA PRO A 120 -19.91 10.89 -8.53
C PRO A 120 -20.87 9.70 -8.49
N LEU A 121 -20.32 8.53 -8.19
CA LEU A 121 -21.08 7.28 -8.08
C LEU A 121 -21.87 7.19 -6.77
N GLY A 122 -21.32 7.67 -5.65
CA GLY A 122 -21.95 7.58 -4.33
C GLY A 122 -20.98 7.12 -3.24
N VAL A 123 -21.32 6.03 -2.54
CA VAL A 123 -20.48 5.46 -1.47
C VAL A 123 -19.50 4.44 -2.05
N ILE A 124 -18.22 4.62 -1.77
CA ILE A 124 -17.16 3.70 -2.20
C ILE A 124 -16.71 2.87 -1.00
N GLY A 125 -16.86 1.55 -1.11
CA GLY A 125 -16.30 0.59 -0.16
C GLY A 125 -14.83 0.34 -0.48
N SER A 126 -13.95 0.54 0.49
CA SER A 126 -12.50 0.40 0.29
C SER A 126 -11.90 -0.64 1.23
N ILE A 127 -11.00 -1.47 0.72
CA ILE A 127 -10.29 -2.49 1.50
C ILE A 127 -8.79 -2.37 1.20
N MET A 128 -8.01 -1.98 2.22
CA MET A 128 -6.63 -1.54 2.05
C MET A 128 -5.60 -2.45 2.76
N PRO A 129 -4.38 -2.59 2.21
CA PRO A 129 -3.33 -3.44 2.74
C PRO A 129 -2.55 -2.70 3.85
N TRP A 130 -1.57 -3.39 4.42
CA TRP A 130 -0.77 -2.88 5.55
C TRP A 130 0.54 -2.21 5.13
N ASN A 131 1.04 -2.42 3.92
CA ASN A 131 2.41 -2.09 3.57
C ASN A 131 2.66 -0.58 3.36
N PHE A 132 1.62 0.16 3.01
CA PHE A 132 1.62 1.62 2.95
C PHE A 132 0.26 2.11 3.47
N PRO A 133 0.04 2.06 4.80
CA PRO A 133 -1.30 2.14 5.37
C PRO A 133 -1.98 3.50 5.14
N TYR A 134 -1.21 4.60 5.12
CA TYR A 134 -1.74 5.93 4.80
C TYR A 134 -1.82 6.14 3.29
N TRP A 135 -0.76 5.84 2.55
CA TRP A 135 -0.70 6.10 1.11
C TRP A 135 -1.71 5.28 0.35
N GLN A 136 -1.96 4.01 0.69
CA GLN A 136 -2.95 3.22 -0.04
C GLN A 136 -4.36 3.75 0.19
N ALA A 137 -4.68 4.16 1.42
CA ALA A 137 -5.95 4.76 1.74
C ALA A 137 -6.14 6.13 1.07
N LEU A 138 -5.12 6.99 1.09
CA LEU A 138 -5.23 8.37 0.58
C LEU A 138 -5.03 8.48 -0.93
N ARG A 139 -4.26 7.57 -1.56
CA ARG A 139 -4.09 7.49 -3.02
C ARG A 139 -5.42 7.37 -3.75
N PHE A 140 -6.33 6.53 -3.26
CA PHE A 140 -7.66 6.40 -3.86
C PHE A 140 -8.65 7.44 -3.30
N ALA A 141 -8.53 7.80 -2.02
CA ALA A 141 -9.47 8.72 -1.39
C ALA A 141 -9.40 10.11 -2.02
N ALA A 142 -8.21 10.63 -2.30
CA ALA A 142 -8.01 11.95 -2.89
C ALA A 142 -8.85 12.16 -4.19
N PRO A 143 -8.70 11.34 -5.25
CA PRO A 143 -9.56 11.49 -6.44
C PRO A 143 -11.02 11.17 -6.16
N CYS A 144 -11.34 10.18 -5.31
CA CYS A 144 -12.73 9.80 -5.04
C CYS A 144 -13.52 10.94 -4.38
N LEU A 145 -12.92 11.62 -3.41
CA LEU A 145 -13.51 12.73 -2.67
C LEU A 145 -13.65 13.97 -3.56
N MET A 146 -12.62 14.29 -4.35
CA MET A 146 -12.69 15.40 -5.31
C MET A 146 -13.73 15.15 -6.41
N ALA A 147 -13.93 13.90 -6.83
CA ALA A 147 -15.05 13.52 -7.71
C ALA A 147 -16.43 13.63 -7.03
N GLY A 148 -16.49 13.62 -5.69
CA GLY A 148 -17.72 13.85 -4.92
C GLY A 148 -18.31 12.60 -4.31
N ASN A 149 -17.56 11.51 -4.32
CA ASN A 149 -17.93 10.30 -3.61
C ASN A 149 -17.64 10.44 -2.11
N VAL A 150 -18.25 9.56 -1.33
CA VAL A 150 -17.96 9.37 0.11
C VAL A 150 -17.42 7.97 0.33
N ILE A 151 -16.71 7.75 1.43
CA ILE A 151 -15.84 6.59 1.61
C ILE A 151 -16.17 5.87 2.91
N VAL A 152 -16.25 4.55 2.83
CA VAL A 152 -16.17 3.65 3.98
C VAL A 152 -15.02 2.68 3.74
N MET A 153 -13.97 2.78 4.55
CA MET A 153 -12.71 2.06 4.35
C MET A 153 -12.48 1.05 5.47
N LYS A 154 -12.07 -0.16 5.10
CA LYS A 154 -11.55 -1.19 6.01
C LYS A 154 -10.03 -1.25 5.82
N PRO A 155 -9.21 -0.89 6.83
CA PRO A 155 -7.76 -1.01 6.77
C PRO A 155 -7.34 -2.46 7.03
N SER A 156 -6.07 -2.80 6.81
CA SER A 156 -5.55 -4.11 7.18
C SER A 156 -5.66 -4.34 8.69
N ARG A 157 -5.85 -5.60 9.09
CA ARG A 157 -5.82 -6.00 10.51
C ARG A 157 -4.46 -5.76 11.19
N VAL A 158 -3.41 -5.58 10.40
CA VAL A 158 -2.04 -5.32 10.89
C VAL A 158 -1.85 -3.83 11.23
N THR A 159 -2.59 -2.94 10.57
CA THR A 159 -2.41 -1.48 10.66
C THR A 159 -3.74 -0.80 10.98
N MET A 160 -4.43 -1.32 12.00
CA MET A 160 -5.77 -0.87 12.34
C MET A 160 -5.75 0.54 12.93
N GLN A 161 -4.75 0.86 13.77
CA GLN A 161 -4.60 2.21 14.33
C GLN A 161 -4.35 3.24 13.25
N SER A 162 -3.52 2.92 12.26
CA SER A 162 -3.25 3.79 11.12
C SER A 162 -4.54 4.18 10.40
N GLY A 163 -5.47 3.23 10.21
CA GLY A 163 -6.80 3.52 9.62
C GLY A 163 -7.69 4.39 10.52
N ILE A 164 -7.60 4.24 11.83
CA ILE A 164 -8.32 5.09 12.80
C ILE A 164 -7.76 6.51 12.80
N GLU A 165 -6.44 6.67 12.74
CA GLU A 165 -5.79 7.99 12.66
C GLU A 165 -6.14 8.72 11.35
N ILE A 166 -6.41 8.00 10.26
CA ILE A 166 -6.91 8.63 9.03
C ILE A 166 -8.31 9.22 9.26
N GLU A 167 -9.27 8.47 9.79
CA GLU A 167 -10.61 9.00 10.06
C GLU A 167 -10.57 10.18 11.04
N LYS A 168 -9.68 10.11 12.04
CA LYS A 168 -9.42 11.23 12.93
C LYS A 168 -8.85 12.44 12.19
N ALA A 169 -7.88 12.27 11.30
CA ALA A 169 -7.34 13.36 10.48
C ALA A 169 -8.43 14.07 9.66
N PHE A 170 -9.36 13.31 9.08
CA PHE A 170 -10.53 13.84 8.38
C PHE A 170 -11.42 14.68 9.29
N THR A 171 -11.72 14.15 10.48
CA THR A 171 -12.56 14.81 11.49
C THR A 171 -11.92 16.11 11.98
N GLU A 172 -10.64 16.07 12.36
CA GLU A 172 -9.88 17.23 12.87
C GLU A 172 -9.63 18.30 11.79
N SER A 173 -9.73 17.93 10.50
CA SER A 173 -9.68 18.87 9.38
C SER A 173 -11.03 19.56 9.10
N GLY A 174 -12.03 19.29 9.94
CA GLY A 174 -13.38 19.87 9.86
C GLY A 174 -14.27 19.23 8.80
N MET A 175 -13.88 18.07 8.24
CA MET A 175 -14.68 17.41 7.21
C MET A 175 -16.01 16.93 7.81
N PRO A 176 -17.14 17.07 7.09
CA PRO A 176 -18.43 16.65 7.62
C PRO A 176 -18.48 15.17 7.99
N ASP A 177 -19.35 14.87 8.95
CA ASP A 177 -19.51 13.51 9.42
C ASP A 177 -20.06 12.57 8.34
N GLY A 178 -19.46 11.38 8.20
CA GLY A 178 -19.84 10.38 7.19
C GLY A 178 -19.13 10.49 5.83
N ILE A 179 -18.27 11.49 5.60
CA ILE A 179 -17.52 11.61 4.33
C ILE A 179 -16.43 10.54 4.21
N PHE A 180 -15.72 10.25 5.30
CA PHE A 180 -14.77 9.16 5.41
C PHE A 180 -14.98 8.47 6.75
N GLN A 181 -15.09 7.14 6.73
CA GLN A 181 -15.31 6.33 7.93
C GLN A 181 -14.47 5.06 7.90
N THR A 182 -13.96 4.64 9.06
CA THR A 182 -13.14 3.44 9.19
C THR A 182 -13.94 2.27 9.78
N VAL A 183 -13.93 1.14 9.07
CA VAL A 183 -14.45 -0.14 9.54
C VAL A 183 -13.36 -0.86 10.32
N ILE A 184 -13.52 -0.92 11.64
CA ILE A 184 -12.70 -1.77 12.50
C ILE A 184 -13.12 -3.22 12.28
N GLY A 185 -12.38 -4.00 11.50
CA GLY A 185 -12.96 -5.24 11.01
C GLY A 185 -12.04 -6.31 10.46
N SER A 186 -12.54 -7.55 10.49
CA SER A 186 -11.88 -8.73 9.94
C SER A 186 -12.22 -8.91 8.45
N VAL A 187 -11.82 -10.04 7.85
CA VAL A 187 -12.28 -10.41 6.49
C VAL A 187 -13.79 -10.42 6.40
N GLU A 188 -14.49 -10.84 7.47
CA GLU A 188 -15.95 -10.87 7.47
C GLU A 188 -16.58 -9.48 7.47
N SER A 189 -15.99 -8.53 8.20
CA SER A 189 -16.41 -7.12 8.12
C SER A 189 -16.20 -6.53 6.71
N ALA A 190 -15.16 -6.98 5.99
CA ALA A 190 -14.94 -6.60 4.60
C ALA A 190 -16.01 -7.21 3.66
N ASN A 191 -16.40 -8.46 3.89
CA ASN A 191 -17.52 -9.10 3.20
C ASN A 191 -18.82 -8.31 3.42
N HIS A 192 -19.12 -7.93 4.66
CA HIS A 192 -20.28 -7.09 4.97
C HIS A 192 -20.21 -5.73 4.27
N LEU A 193 -19.04 -5.10 4.21
CA LEU A 193 -18.86 -3.85 3.48
C LEU A 193 -19.18 -4.02 1.99
N ILE A 194 -18.68 -5.09 1.36
CA ILE A 194 -18.97 -5.39 -0.05
C ILE A 194 -20.45 -5.64 -0.28
N ASP A 195 -21.14 -6.33 0.65
CA ASP A 195 -22.58 -6.66 0.53
C ASP A 195 -23.51 -5.49 0.86
N SER A 196 -23.02 -4.48 1.58
CA SER A 196 -23.80 -3.30 1.94
C SER A 196 -24.16 -2.43 0.72
N ASP A 197 -24.93 -1.37 0.93
CA ASP A 197 -25.38 -0.45 -0.12
C ASP A 197 -24.29 0.55 -0.59
N VAL A 198 -23.11 0.03 -0.93
CA VAL A 198 -22.02 0.77 -1.61
C VAL A 198 -22.17 0.69 -3.11
N ASN A 199 -21.75 1.73 -3.83
CA ASN A 199 -21.89 1.83 -5.29
C ASN A 199 -20.74 1.14 -6.05
N ALA A 200 -19.53 1.11 -5.45
CA ALA A 200 -18.37 0.45 -6.01
C ALA A 200 -17.41 -0.01 -4.91
N VAL A 201 -16.51 -0.92 -5.26
CA VAL A 201 -15.50 -1.47 -4.34
C VAL A 201 -14.10 -1.22 -4.90
N THR A 202 -13.17 -0.77 -4.05
CA THR A 202 -11.74 -0.77 -4.37
C THR A 202 -11.00 -1.67 -3.41
N PHE A 203 -10.09 -2.48 -3.94
CA PHE A 203 -9.27 -3.39 -3.16
C PHE A 203 -7.82 -3.26 -3.57
N THR A 204 -6.94 -3.11 -2.58
CA THR A 204 -5.51 -3.29 -2.78
C THR A 204 -4.99 -4.39 -1.86
N GLY A 205 -4.24 -5.36 -2.39
CA GLY A 205 -3.73 -6.49 -1.61
C GLY A 205 -3.26 -7.67 -2.45
N SER A 206 -3.31 -8.88 -1.89
CA SER A 206 -2.85 -10.08 -2.60
C SER A 206 -3.82 -10.51 -3.71
N THR A 207 -3.29 -11.20 -4.72
CA THR A 207 -4.08 -11.71 -5.85
C THR A 207 -5.22 -12.62 -5.41
N ASP A 208 -4.96 -13.53 -4.47
CA ASP A 208 -5.98 -14.47 -3.95
C ASP A 208 -7.12 -13.75 -3.22
N ALA A 209 -6.80 -12.72 -2.44
CA ALA A 209 -7.80 -11.92 -1.75
C ALA A 209 -8.59 -11.05 -2.76
N GLY A 210 -7.89 -10.46 -3.73
CA GLY A 210 -8.49 -9.68 -4.81
C GLY A 210 -9.48 -10.47 -5.65
N ALA A 211 -9.16 -11.73 -5.98
CA ALA A 211 -10.07 -12.61 -6.71
C ALA A 211 -11.39 -12.83 -5.94
N LYS A 212 -11.32 -13.05 -4.63
CA LYS A 212 -12.49 -13.23 -3.75
C LYS A 212 -13.32 -11.93 -3.66
N VAL A 213 -12.66 -10.79 -3.53
CA VAL A 213 -13.34 -9.48 -3.50
C VAL A 213 -14.01 -9.20 -4.84
N GLY A 214 -13.32 -9.42 -5.96
CA GLY A 214 -13.85 -9.26 -7.31
C GLY A 214 -15.08 -10.13 -7.56
N GLN A 215 -15.02 -11.42 -7.16
CA GLN A 215 -16.16 -12.33 -7.24
C GLN A 215 -17.35 -11.80 -6.45
N ARG A 216 -17.13 -11.37 -5.20
CA ARG A 216 -18.21 -10.87 -4.33
C ARG A 216 -18.81 -9.55 -4.82
N ALA A 217 -17.98 -8.63 -5.32
CA ALA A 217 -18.44 -7.39 -5.93
C ALA A 217 -19.28 -7.66 -7.18
N ALA A 218 -18.84 -8.58 -8.05
CA ALA A 218 -19.56 -8.96 -9.26
C ALA A 218 -20.92 -9.61 -8.98
N MET A 219 -21.03 -10.46 -7.95
CA MET A 219 -22.32 -11.03 -7.50
C MET A 219 -23.34 -9.96 -7.08
N ASN A 220 -22.86 -8.76 -6.69
CA ASN A 220 -23.68 -7.62 -6.32
C ASN A 220 -23.76 -6.55 -7.42
N LEU A 221 -23.28 -6.84 -8.64
CA LEU A 221 -23.22 -5.91 -9.78
C LEU A 221 -22.48 -4.59 -9.48
N LYS A 222 -21.44 -4.64 -8.63
CA LYS A 222 -20.65 -3.47 -8.24
C LYS A 222 -19.36 -3.40 -9.07
N LYS A 223 -19.07 -2.22 -9.62
CA LYS A 223 -17.75 -1.95 -10.23
C LYS A 223 -16.66 -2.19 -9.20
N CYS A 224 -15.57 -2.83 -9.62
CA CYS A 224 -14.39 -2.97 -8.78
C CYS A 224 -13.11 -2.47 -9.45
N VAL A 225 -12.19 -1.99 -8.62
CA VAL A 225 -10.79 -1.75 -8.98
C VAL A 225 -9.95 -2.67 -8.10
N LEU A 226 -9.09 -3.48 -8.73
CA LEU A 226 -8.26 -4.48 -8.06
C LEU A 226 -6.78 -4.15 -8.31
N GLU A 227 -6.10 -3.71 -7.26
CA GLU A 227 -4.68 -3.37 -7.27
C GLU A 227 -3.92 -4.49 -6.52
N LEU A 228 -3.28 -5.38 -7.28
CA LEU A 228 -2.82 -6.67 -6.76
C LEU A 228 -1.29 -6.75 -6.62
N GLY A 229 -0.81 -7.95 -6.32
CA GLY A 229 0.61 -8.25 -6.24
C GLY A 229 1.32 -8.09 -7.60
N GLY A 230 2.63 -7.86 -7.55
CA GLY A 230 3.47 -7.67 -8.73
C GLY A 230 4.82 -8.37 -8.57
N SER A 231 5.42 -8.79 -9.67
CA SER A 231 6.79 -9.31 -9.68
C SER A 231 7.56 -8.56 -10.76
N ASP A 232 7.82 -7.28 -10.51
CA ASP A 232 8.26 -6.37 -11.56
C ASP A 232 9.67 -6.73 -12.04
N PRO A 233 9.89 -6.78 -13.36
CA PRO A 233 11.21 -6.96 -13.93
C PRO A 233 12.02 -5.67 -13.79
N PHE A 234 13.28 -5.79 -13.39
CA PHE A 234 14.28 -4.73 -13.46
C PHE A 234 15.32 -5.13 -14.49
N ILE A 235 15.27 -4.50 -15.66
CA ILE A 235 16.08 -4.86 -16.82
C ILE A 235 17.25 -3.89 -16.94
N VAL A 236 18.48 -4.42 -16.93
CA VAL A 236 19.72 -3.66 -17.11
C VAL A 236 20.35 -4.12 -18.41
N LEU A 237 20.30 -3.27 -19.43
CA LEU A 237 20.88 -3.56 -20.75
C LEU A 237 22.39 -3.32 -20.74
N ASP A 238 23.10 -3.89 -21.73
CA ASP A 238 24.56 -3.82 -21.82
C ASP A 238 25.11 -2.38 -21.94
N ASP A 239 24.29 -1.42 -22.38
CA ASP A 239 24.64 0.01 -22.51
C ASP A 239 24.17 0.86 -21.31
N ALA A 240 23.65 0.22 -20.26
CA ALA A 240 23.18 0.92 -19.08
C ALA A 240 24.33 1.58 -18.31
N ILE A 241 24.05 2.76 -17.74
CA ILE A 241 24.95 3.41 -16.80
C ILE A 241 24.89 2.62 -15.48
N ILE A 242 25.93 1.82 -15.22
CA ILE A 242 25.99 0.83 -14.14
C ILE A 242 25.71 1.46 -12.77
N GLU A 243 26.27 2.64 -12.49
CA GLU A 243 26.09 3.32 -11.21
C GLU A 243 24.62 3.68 -10.96
N LYS A 244 23.95 4.24 -11.97
CA LYS A 244 22.53 4.60 -11.90
C LYS A 244 21.66 3.37 -11.78
N ALA A 245 21.99 2.31 -12.53
CA ALA A 245 21.26 1.04 -12.47
C ALA A 245 21.37 0.41 -11.08
N ALA A 246 22.57 0.35 -10.49
CA ALA A 246 22.77 -0.22 -9.15
C ALA A 246 22.06 0.60 -8.06
N GLU A 247 22.04 1.94 -8.18
CA GLU A 247 21.27 2.80 -7.27
C GLU A 247 19.77 2.59 -7.38
N GLY A 248 19.26 2.49 -8.61
CA GLY A 248 17.87 2.16 -8.89
C GLY A 248 17.50 0.78 -8.34
N ALA A 249 18.38 -0.21 -8.50
CA ALA A 249 18.18 -1.57 -8.00
C ALA A 249 18.04 -1.62 -6.47
N VAL A 250 18.94 -0.93 -5.75
CA VAL A 250 18.87 -0.85 -4.28
C VAL A 250 17.59 -0.18 -3.82
N LYS A 251 17.30 1.02 -4.34
CA LYS A 251 16.09 1.76 -3.97
C LYS A 251 14.82 0.98 -4.29
N GLY A 252 14.75 0.42 -5.50
CA GLY A 252 13.57 -0.29 -5.99
C GLY A 252 13.30 -1.61 -5.29
N ARG A 253 14.35 -2.36 -4.91
CA ARG A 253 14.18 -3.63 -4.20
C ARG A 253 13.91 -3.45 -2.72
N PHE A 254 14.68 -2.61 -2.05
CA PHE A 254 14.75 -2.61 -0.59
C PHE A 254 13.87 -1.58 0.09
N ILE A 255 13.19 -0.70 -0.67
CA ILE A 255 12.15 0.20 -0.14
C ILE A 255 11.15 -0.58 0.70
N ASN A 256 10.85 -0.10 1.90
CA ASN A 256 9.94 -0.74 2.85
C ASN A 256 10.29 -2.23 3.12
N CYS A 257 11.58 -2.55 3.28
CA CYS A 257 12.04 -3.94 3.43
C CYS A 257 11.61 -4.84 2.24
N GLY A 258 11.46 -4.26 1.06
CA GLY A 258 10.96 -4.93 -0.15
C GLY A 258 9.48 -5.30 -0.14
N GLN A 259 8.71 -4.83 0.84
CA GLN A 259 7.28 -5.07 1.00
C GLN A 259 6.45 -4.08 0.15
N SER A 260 6.69 -4.06 -1.16
CA SER A 260 5.98 -3.21 -2.12
C SER A 260 5.54 -3.99 -3.34
N CYS A 261 4.29 -3.79 -3.79
CA CYS A 261 3.75 -4.43 -4.99
C CYS A 261 4.55 -4.05 -6.24
N VAL A 262 5.06 -2.81 -6.29
CA VAL A 262 5.89 -2.27 -7.39
C VAL A 262 7.40 -2.27 -7.07
N ALA A 263 7.84 -3.07 -6.08
CA ALA A 263 9.27 -3.28 -5.86
C ALA A 263 9.91 -3.98 -7.07
N SER A 264 11.17 -3.67 -7.35
CA SER A 264 11.98 -4.40 -8.32
C SER A 264 12.23 -5.82 -7.83
N LYS A 265 11.58 -6.84 -8.42
CA LYS A 265 11.59 -8.22 -7.88
C LYS A 265 12.36 -9.23 -8.71
N ARG A 266 12.54 -9.00 -10.02
CA ARG A 266 13.26 -9.91 -10.92
C ARG A 266 14.30 -9.14 -11.72
N PHE A 267 15.57 -9.33 -11.41
CA PHE A 267 16.65 -8.60 -12.07
C PHE A 267 17.13 -9.37 -13.30
N PHE A 268 17.06 -8.74 -14.47
CA PHE A 268 17.58 -9.27 -15.73
C PHE A 268 18.73 -8.37 -16.18
N VAL A 269 19.94 -8.90 -16.21
CA VAL A 269 21.16 -8.11 -16.38
C VAL A 269 21.94 -8.58 -17.60
N GLY A 270 22.24 -7.66 -18.51
CA GLY A 270 23.02 -7.92 -19.71
C GLY A 270 24.36 -8.57 -19.39
N LYS A 271 24.71 -9.63 -20.13
CA LYS A 271 25.88 -10.47 -19.88
C LYS A 271 27.19 -9.68 -19.84
N ASN A 272 27.31 -8.61 -20.62
CA ASN A 272 28.57 -7.87 -20.76
C ASN A 272 28.87 -6.98 -19.54
N ILE A 273 27.83 -6.55 -18.82
CA ILE A 273 27.96 -5.68 -17.63
C ILE A 273 27.64 -6.41 -16.32
N ALA A 274 27.22 -7.67 -16.39
CA ALA A 274 26.66 -8.39 -15.25
C ALA A 274 27.61 -8.42 -14.05
N LYS A 275 28.89 -8.70 -14.28
CA LYS A 275 29.89 -8.73 -13.19
C LYS A 275 29.95 -7.38 -12.45
N ASP A 276 30.18 -6.30 -13.18
CA ASP A 276 30.38 -4.97 -12.61
C ASP A 276 29.11 -4.44 -11.93
N PHE A 277 27.94 -4.69 -12.53
CA PHE A 277 26.65 -4.36 -11.92
C PHE A 277 26.42 -5.13 -10.62
N ILE A 278 26.63 -6.45 -10.61
CA ILE A 278 26.40 -7.30 -9.44
C ILE A 278 27.34 -6.90 -8.30
N GLU A 279 28.63 -6.68 -8.58
CA GLU A 279 29.61 -6.23 -7.58
C GLU A 279 29.19 -4.89 -6.95
N LEU A 280 28.77 -3.91 -7.76
CA LEU A 280 28.31 -2.62 -7.25
C LEU A 280 26.98 -2.72 -6.49
N PHE A 281 26.06 -3.57 -6.96
CA PHE A 281 24.78 -3.79 -6.30
C PHE A 281 24.98 -4.43 -4.92
N ILE A 282 25.84 -5.45 -4.81
CA ILE A 282 26.25 -6.06 -3.53
C ILE A 282 26.88 -5.02 -2.62
N LYS A 283 27.83 -4.23 -3.12
CA LYS A 283 28.51 -3.19 -2.33
C LYS A 283 27.52 -2.17 -1.74
N LYS A 284 26.52 -1.73 -2.51
CA LYS A 284 25.53 -0.74 -2.04
C LYS A 284 24.50 -1.39 -1.09
N ALA A 285 23.97 -2.57 -1.41
CA ALA A 285 23.04 -3.30 -0.54
C ALA A 285 23.70 -3.69 0.80
N SER A 286 24.95 -4.12 0.71
CA SER A 286 26.08 -3.93 1.62
C SER A 286 25.91 -3.02 2.84
N GLN A 287 25.55 -1.78 2.53
CA GLN A 287 25.65 -0.64 3.41
C GLN A 287 24.33 -0.31 4.10
N LEU A 288 23.24 -0.99 3.72
CA LEU A 288 21.92 -0.78 4.32
C LEU A 288 21.92 -1.24 5.77
N LYS A 289 21.53 -0.34 6.67
CA LYS A 289 21.44 -0.64 8.10
C LYS A 289 20.10 -1.30 8.41
N VAL A 290 20.16 -2.55 8.83
CA VAL A 290 18.99 -3.29 9.33
C VAL A 290 18.90 -3.11 10.84
N GLY A 291 17.75 -2.74 11.38
CA GLY A 291 17.62 -2.53 12.82
C GLY A 291 16.32 -1.92 13.27
N ASP A 292 16.33 -1.30 14.45
CA ASP A 292 15.18 -0.66 15.05
C ASP A 292 14.59 0.40 14.09
N PRO A 293 13.34 0.23 13.63
CA PRO A 293 12.75 1.10 12.63
C PRO A 293 12.43 2.50 13.18
N THR A 294 12.54 2.73 14.49
CA THR A 294 12.33 4.06 15.11
C THR A 294 13.58 4.95 15.03
N LEU A 295 14.74 4.37 14.69
CA LEU A 295 16.00 5.09 14.52
C LEU A 295 16.11 5.67 13.11
N ILE A 296 16.58 6.91 13.00
CA ILE A 296 16.61 7.64 11.71
C ILE A 296 17.65 7.09 10.73
N GLU A 297 18.71 6.49 11.27
CA GLU A 297 19.78 5.86 10.51
C GLU A 297 19.43 4.47 9.98
N THR A 298 18.34 3.86 10.45
CA THR A 298 17.90 2.55 9.96
C THR A 298 17.36 2.68 8.54
N ASP A 299 17.84 1.83 7.64
CA ASP A 299 17.39 1.75 6.25
C ASP A 299 16.35 0.64 6.05
N ILE A 300 16.43 -0.43 6.83
CA ILE A 300 15.56 -1.59 6.72
C ILE A 300 15.04 -2.01 8.09
N GLY A 301 13.72 -1.93 8.26
CA GLY A 301 13.00 -2.48 9.42
C GLY A 301 12.67 -3.97 9.27
N PRO A 302 11.92 -4.54 10.21
CA PRO A 302 11.48 -5.93 10.13
C PRO A 302 10.44 -6.13 9.01
N LEU A 303 10.22 -7.38 8.62
CA LEU A 303 9.01 -7.77 7.90
C LEU A 303 7.79 -7.57 8.81
N SER A 304 6.64 -7.24 8.25
CA SER A 304 5.45 -6.85 9.02
C SER A 304 4.85 -7.96 9.89
N SER A 305 5.24 -9.21 9.68
CA SER A 305 4.70 -10.34 10.44
C SER A 305 5.63 -11.56 10.41
N LYS A 306 5.48 -12.41 11.42
CA LYS A 306 6.15 -13.72 11.49
C LYS A 306 5.90 -14.59 10.25
N GLY A 307 4.66 -14.64 9.76
CA GLY A 307 4.33 -15.41 8.56
C GLY A 307 5.01 -14.86 7.29
N GLY A 308 5.23 -13.55 7.23
CA GLY A 308 6.03 -12.92 6.17
C GLY A 308 7.49 -13.38 6.23
N LEU A 309 8.09 -13.40 7.42
CA LEU A 309 9.45 -13.90 7.65
C LEU A 309 9.60 -15.36 7.22
N GLU A 310 8.70 -16.24 7.69
CA GLU A 310 8.70 -17.67 7.36
C GLU A 310 8.55 -17.89 5.85
N THR A 311 7.74 -17.07 5.16
CA THR A 311 7.56 -17.15 3.71
C THR A 311 8.86 -16.80 2.96
N ILE A 312 9.50 -15.69 3.32
CA ILE A 312 10.74 -15.23 2.68
C ILE A 312 11.89 -16.21 2.93
N SER A 313 12.07 -16.62 4.19
CA SER A 313 13.04 -17.64 4.60
C SER A 313 12.84 -18.95 3.81
N GLY A 314 11.58 -19.39 3.66
CA GLY A 314 11.23 -20.56 2.88
C GLY A 314 11.50 -20.44 1.37
N ILE A 315 11.32 -19.26 0.78
CA ILE A 315 11.63 -19.00 -0.64
C ILE A 315 13.15 -19.04 -0.88
N VAL A 316 13.94 -18.43 0.00
CA VAL A 316 15.41 -18.44 -0.11
C VAL A 316 15.98 -19.84 0.07
N ARG A 317 15.45 -20.61 1.03
CA ARG A 317 15.83 -22.02 1.21
C ARG A 317 15.55 -22.87 -0.04
N ASP A 318 14.35 -22.75 -0.62
CA ASP A 318 13.99 -23.46 -1.87
C ASP A 318 14.95 -23.11 -3.02
N ALA A 319 15.29 -21.82 -3.17
CA ALA A 319 16.23 -21.38 -4.20
C ALA A 319 17.61 -22.01 -3.99
N LYS A 320 18.14 -21.99 -2.76
CA LYS A 320 19.44 -22.58 -2.42
C LYS A 320 19.47 -24.09 -2.68
N GLU A 321 18.44 -24.82 -2.25
CA GLU A 321 18.32 -26.28 -2.47
C GLU A 321 18.28 -26.65 -3.97
N LYS A 322 17.78 -25.75 -4.82
CA LYS A 322 17.71 -25.92 -6.28
C LYS A 322 18.92 -25.35 -7.04
N GLY A 323 19.94 -24.90 -6.32
CA GLY A 323 21.22 -24.46 -6.86
C GLY A 323 21.30 -22.97 -7.20
N ALA A 324 20.47 -22.12 -6.61
CA ALA A 324 20.74 -20.68 -6.58
C ALA A 324 21.94 -20.41 -5.67
N GLU A 325 22.72 -19.40 -6.02
CA GLU A 325 23.88 -18.97 -5.24
C GLU A 325 23.53 -17.70 -4.47
N ILE A 326 23.81 -17.66 -3.17
CA ILE A 326 23.60 -16.49 -2.32
C ILE A 326 24.87 -15.63 -2.36
N LEU A 327 24.75 -14.42 -2.88
CA LEU A 327 25.85 -13.46 -3.02
C LEU A 327 25.93 -12.47 -1.84
N LEU A 328 24.80 -12.24 -1.17
CA LEU A 328 24.69 -11.38 0.02
C LEU A 328 23.56 -11.91 0.90
N GLY A 329 23.75 -11.87 2.23
CA GLY A 329 22.70 -12.16 3.22
C GLY A 329 22.23 -13.61 3.21
N GLY A 330 20.90 -13.82 3.17
CA GLY A 330 20.29 -15.14 3.05
C GLY A 330 19.88 -15.79 4.37
N SER A 331 19.86 -15.04 5.47
CA SER A 331 19.39 -15.54 6.76
C SER A 331 18.49 -14.56 7.51
N GLU A 332 17.71 -15.12 8.43
CA GLU A 332 17.05 -14.36 9.49
C GLU A 332 18.11 -13.74 10.41
N ILE A 333 17.79 -12.61 11.05
CA ILE A 333 18.66 -11.99 12.06
C ILE A 333 18.21 -12.49 13.43
N GLU A 334 19.14 -13.07 14.19
CA GLU A 334 18.87 -13.56 15.54
C GLU A 334 18.43 -12.42 16.47
N GLY A 335 17.42 -12.68 17.30
CA GLY A 335 16.91 -11.72 18.27
C GLY A 335 15.39 -11.68 18.33
N ARG A 336 14.86 -10.59 18.89
CA ARG A 336 13.42 -10.30 18.87
C ARG A 336 13.05 -9.65 17.53
N GLY A 337 11.78 -9.83 17.15
CA GLY A 337 11.22 -9.25 15.93
C GLY A 337 11.40 -10.12 14.68
N TYR A 338 10.96 -9.59 13.54
CA TYR A 338 10.85 -10.35 12.28
C TYR A 338 11.84 -9.85 11.23
N PHE A 339 13.13 -9.86 11.57
CA PHE A 339 14.19 -9.29 10.73
C PHE A 339 14.78 -10.31 9.77
N TYR A 340 15.01 -9.89 8.52
CA TYR A 340 15.65 -10.69 7.48
C TYR A 340 16.74 -9.88 6.80
N GLN A 341 17.89 -10.50 6.53
CA GLN A 341 19.01 -9.81 5.89
C GLN A 341 18.67 -9.43 4.43
N PRO A 342 19.10 -8.26 3.94
CA PRO A 342 19.12 -7.93 2.53
C PRO A 342 19.84 -9.03 1.77
N THR A 343 19.13 -9.67 0.84
CA THR A 343 19.61 -10.90 0.22
C THR A 343 19.68 -10.71 -1.28
N ILE A 344 20.83 -11.05 -1.87
CA ILE A 344 21.04 -11.05 -3.32
C ILE A 344 21.39 -12.47 -3.73
N LEU A 345 20.71 -12.99 -4.76
CA LEU A 345 20.95 -14.34 -5.27
C LEU A 345 21.15 -14.31 -6.79
N THR A 346 21.96 -15.24 -7.29
CA THR A 346 22.14 -15.51 -8.72
C THR A 346 21.84 -16.98 -9.03
N ASN A 347 22.04 -17.40 -10.29
CA ASN A 347 21.74 -18.75 -10.79
C ASN A 347 20.26 -19.13 -10.60
N VAL A 348 19.36 -18.16 -10.76
CA VAL A 348 17.93 -18.33 -10.59
C VAL A 348 17.34 -19.09 -11.79
N LYS A 349 16.69 -20.22 -11.51
CA LYS A 349 16.09 -21.09 -12.52
C LYS A 349 14.57 -21.01 -12.50
N PRO A 350 13.88 -21.20 -13.64
CA PRO A 350 12.42 -21.11 -13.73
C PRO A 350 11.65 -22.07 -12.81
N ASN A 351 12.26 -23.15 -12.32
CA ASN A 351 11.63 -24.13 -11.41
C ASN A 351 11.74 -23.75 -9.92
N MET A 352 12.45 -22.67 -9.57
CA MET A 352 12.56 -22.16 -8.20
C MET A 352 11.33 -21.34 -7.84
N ARG A 353 10.93 -21.37 -6.56
CA ARG A 353 9.83 -20.54 -6.05
C ARG A 353 10.10 -19.06 -6.28
N ILE A 354 11.33 -18.61 -6.05
CA ILE A 354 11.77 -17.22 -6.22
C ILE A 354 11.58 -16.67 -7.66
N ALA A 355 11.45 -17.55 -8.66
CA ALA A 355 11.22 -17.17 -10.06
C ALA A 355 9.72 -17.06 -10.41
N LYS A 356 8.82 -17.63 -9.59
CA LYS A 356 7.37 -17.75 -9.87
C LYS A 356 6.51 -16.96 -8.89
N GLU A 357 6.91 -16.93 -7.62
CA GLU A 357 6.16 -16.30 -6.55
C GLU A 357 6.52 -14.80 -6.44
N GLU A 358 5.57 -13.99 -5.97
CA GLU A 358 5.87 -12.62 -5.56
C GLU A 358 6.74 -12.64 -4.30
N THR A 359 7.91 -12.01 -4.39
CA THR A 359 8.87 -11.91 -3.29
C THR A 359 8.64 -10.64 -2.48
N PHE A 360 7.75 -10.71 -1.50
CA PHE A 360 7.33 -9.58 -0.66
C PHE A 360 8.25 -9.35 0.55
N GLY A 361 9.55 -9.19 0.28
CA GLY A 361 10.61 -9.03 1.28
C GLY A 361 11.94 -8.65 0.64
N PRO A 362 13.03 -8.54 1.42
CA PRO A 362 14.29 -7.95 0.97
C PRO A 362 15.17 -8.95 0.21
N ILE A 363 14.64 -9.56 -0.86
CA ILE A 363 15.33 -10.59 -1.66
C ILE A 363 15.38 -10.24 -3.16
N ALA A 364 16.59 -10.17 -3.72
CA ALA A 364 16.88 -9.78 -5.11
C ALA A 364 17.43 -10.97 -5.93
N PRO A 365 16.58 -11.70 -6.66
CA PRO A 365 17.01 -12.71 -7.63
C PRO A 365 17.54 -12.06 -8.92
N ILE A 366 18.75 -12.42 -9.32
CA ILE A 366 19.40 -11.99 -10.57
C ILE A 366 19.44 -13.13 -11.57
N THR A 367 19.12 -12.78 -12.82
CA THR A 367 19.25 -13.60 -14.02
C THR A 367 20.14 -12.84 -15.01
N ILE A 368 21.15 -13.52 -15.56
CA ILE A 368 22.09 -12.99 -16.56
C ILE A 368 21.72 -13.52 -17.93
#